data_AF-U1NG95-F1
#
_entry.id   AF-U1NG95-F1
#
_cell.length_a   1.000
_cell.length_b   1.000
_cell.length_c   1.000
_cell.angle_alpha   90.00
_cell.angle_beta   90.00
_cell.angle_gamma   90.00
#
_symmetry.space_group_name_H-M   'P 1'
#
loop_
_entity.id
_entity.type
_entity.pdbx_description
1 polymer ?
#
loop_
_entity_poly.entity_id
_entity_poly.type
_entity_poly.pdbx_seq_one_letter_code
_entity_poly.pdbx_strand_id
1 'polypeptide(L)'
;MYIASGVSLESTQAVLAQWNPSDAAIAAEIETYRSGWLAQFDHRIPTAISQQTSGFVALIFWRTSGLMLWGMALFKWGVLSNERSAQFYRRLLAGGLLGGIPLILAGVWYNEAIDWSVRALFFGSQFNYWGSLLLAGAYIGGVMLFCRRFGGGFVTGALSAVGRTAFSNYILQTVIATTIFYGHGLGLFGRVSRVEQAGVVVAIWVVQIVLSVLWLRYFRFGPLEWLWRTVTYGERQPLRN
;
A
#
# COMPACT_ATOMS: atom_id res chain seq x y z
N MET A 1 11.99 -11.59 6.67
CA MET A 1 13.02 -12.57 6.32
C MET A 1 14.33 -12.38 7.10
N TYR A 2 14.81 -11.15 7.30
CA TYR A 2 16.14 -10.89 7.90
C TYR A 2 16.28 -11.07 9.43
N ILE A 3 15.17 -11.00 10.17
CA ILE A 3 15.21 -11.10 11.64
C ILE A 3 15.19 -12.56 12.12
N ALA A 4 14.69 -13.50 11.30
CA ALA A 4 14.50 -14.89 11.69
C ALA A 4 15.74 -15.79 11.52
N SER A 5 16.75 -15.34 10.76
CA SER A 5 17.91 -16.17 10.39
C SER A 5 19.09 -16.07 11.35
N GLY A 6 18.99 -15.28 12.43
CA GLY A 6 20.15 -14.99 13.28
C GLY A 6 21.26 -14.22 12.53
N VAL A 7 22.25 -13.76 13.27
CA VAL A 7 23.45 -13.10 12.72
C VAL A 7 24.46 -14.19 12.36
N SER A 8 24.19 -14.96 11.30
CA SER A 8 25.14 -15.91 10.73
C SER A 8 25.77 -15.32 9.47
N LEU A 9 26.96 -15.81 9.10
CA LEU A 9 27.62 -15.40 7.85
C LEU A 9 26.78 -15.79 6.62
N GLU A 10 26.12 -16.95 6.69
CA GLU A 10 25.19 -17.42 5.65
C GLU A 10 23.97 -16.51 5.51
N SER A 11 23.39 -16.04 6.63
CA SER A 11 22.28 -15.10 6.56
C SER A 11 22.70 -13.76 5.96
N THR A 12 23.91 -13.29 6.27
CA THR A 12 24.48 -12.07 5.71
C THR A 12 24.72 -12.16 4.21
N GLN A 13 25.27 -13.29 3.73
CA GLN A 13 25.45 -13.52 2.29
C GLN A 13 24.11 -13.63 1.54
N ALA A 14 23.10 -14.29 2.15
CA ALA A 14 21.76 -14.35 1.58
C ALA A 14 21.12 -12.95 1.48
N VAL A 15 21.30 -12.09 2.50
CA VAL A 15 20.83 -10.69 2.44
C VAL A 15 21.51 -9.94 1.29
N LEU A 16 22.82 -10.08 1.13
CA LEU A 16 23.58 -9.40 0.10
C LEU A 16 23.14 -9.85 -1.31
N ALA A 17 22.93 -11.15 -1.51
CA ALA A 17 22.46 -11.69 -2.78
C ALA A 17 21.04 -11.20 -3.14
N GLN A 18 20.17 -11.01 -2.14
CA GLN A 18 18.83 -10.46 -2.35
C GLN A 18 18.85 -8.93 -2.57
N TRP A 19 19.76 -8.21 -1.90
CA TRP A 19 19.88 -6.76 -1.98
C TRP A 19 20.48 -6.30 -3.31
N ASN A 20 21.46 -7.04 -3.83
CA ASN A 20 22.10 -6.78 -5.12
C ASN A 20 22.09 -8.07 -5.98
N PRO A 21 20.93 -8.42 -6.56
CA PRO A 21 20.79 -9.64 -7.34
C PRO A 21 21.62 -9.58 -8.63
N SER A 22 22.11 -10.74 -9.07
CA SER A 22 22.82 -10.85 -10.35
C SER A 22 21.88 -10.66 -11.54
N ASP A 23 22.41 -10.26 -12.69
CA ASP A 23 21.63 -10.11 -13.94
C ASP A 23 20.91 -11.41 -14.32
N ALA A 24 21.53 -12.56 -14.06
CA ALA A 24 20.92 -13.88 -14.27
C ALA A 24 19.71 -14.11 -13.35
N ALA A 25 19.79 -13.70 -12.07
CA ALA A 25 18.68 -13.80 -11.13
C ALA A 25 17.52 -12.87 -11.54
N ILE A 26 17.83 -11.64 -11.97
CA ILE A 26 16.83 -10.69 -12.50
C ILE A 26 16.16 -11.27 -13.75
N ALA A 27 16.94 -11.81 -14.69
CA ALA A 27 16.41 -12.41 -15.92
C ALA A 27 15.49 -13.61 -15.62
N ALA A 28 15.90 -14.49 -14.70
CA ALA A 28 15.10 -15.64 -14.27
C ALA A 28 13.78 -15.22 -13.59
N GLU A 29 13.80 -14.18 -12.76
CA GLU A 29 12.59 -13.63 -12.15
C GLU A 29 11.65 -13.03 -13.21
N ILE A 30 12.20 -12.28 -14.17
CA ILE A 30 11.43 -11.73 -15.30
C ILE A 30 10.80 -12.84 -16.13
N GLU A 31 11.55 -13.89 -16.46
CA GLU A 31 11.05 -15.05 -17.20
C GLU A 31 9.92 -15.74 -16.42
N THR A 32 10.12 -15.96 -15.12
CA THR A 32 9.11 -16.54 -14.24
C THR A 32 7.81 -15.75 -14.28
N TYR A 33 7.83 -14.43 -14.07
CA TYR A 33 6.60 -13.62 -14.09
C TYR A 33 5.98 -13.45 -15.48
N ARG A 34 6.76 -13.66 -16.55
CA ARG A 34 6.28 -13.73 -17.94
C ARG A 34 5.81 -15.12 -18.37
N SER A 35 5.99 -16.14 -17.54
CA SER A 35 5.44 -17.48 -17.77
C SER A 35 3.94 -17.55 -17.44
N GLY A 36 3.30 -18.65 -17.85
CA GLY A 36 1.90 -18.93 -17.52
C GLY A 36 1.65 -19.01 -16.01
N TRP A 37 0.41 -18.75 -15.57
CA TRP A 37 0.06 -18.64 -14.15
C TRP A 37 0.52 -19.83 -13.29
N LEU A 38 0.34 -21.06 -13.79
CA LEU A 38 0.74 -22.27 -13.07
C LEU A 38 2.25 -22.39 -12.91
N ALA A 39 3.04 -21.99 -13.91
CA ALA A 39 4.50 -22.03 -13.84
C ALA A 39 5.06 -21.02 -12.81
N GLN A 40 4.28 -20.01 -12.42
CA GLN A 40 4.67 -19.09 -11.36
C GLN A 40 4.53 -19.70 -9.96
N PHE A 41 3.85 -20.83 -9.79
CA PHE A 41 3.54 -21.37 -8.46
C PHE A 41 4.78 -21.82 -7.69
N ASP A 42 5.75 -22.40 -8.38
CA ASP A 42 7.02 -22.85 -7.78
C ASP A 42 7.77 -21.68 -7.12
N HIS A 43 7.67 -20.50 -7.71
CA HIS A 43 8.22 -19.27 -7.15
C HIS A 43 7.29 -18.60 -6.11
N ARG A 44 5.98 -18.55 -6.38
CA ARG A 44 5.01 -17.79 -5.59
C ARG A 44 4.63 -18.45 -4.29
N ILE A 45 4.41 -19.77 -4.27
CA ILE A 45 3.91 -20.47 -3.09
C ILE A 45 4.92 -20.36 -1.93
N PRO A 46 6.22 -20.69 -2.11
CA PRO A 46 7.20 -20.55 -1.03
C PRO A 46 7.34 -19.10 -0.56
N THR A 47 7.36 -18.15 -1.51
CA THR A 47 7.43 -16.72 -1.22
C THR A 47 6.21 -16.26 -0.40
N ALA A 48 5.00 -16.67 -0.80
CA ALA A 48 3.77 -16.34 -0.09
C ALA A 48 3.74 -16.94 1.31
N ILE A 49 4.12 -18.21 1.47
CA ILE A 49 4.21 -18.86 2.79
C ILE A 49 5.17 -18.09 3.68
N SER A 50 6.38 -17.78 3.20
CA SER A 50 7.36 -17.02 3.99
C SER A 50 6.84 -15.65 4.39
N GLN A 51 6.27 -14.90 3.44
CA GLN A 51 5.79 -13.54 3.67
C GLN A 51 4.55 -13.49 4.57
N GLN A 52 3.62 -14.44 4.45
CA GLN A 52 2.38 -14.46 5.24
C GLN A 52 2.52 -15.13 6.61
N THR A 53 3.64 -15.81 6.88
CA THR A 53 3.92 -16.42 8.19
C THR A 53 4.98 -15.62 8.93
N SER A 54 6.26 -15.98 8.76
CA SER A 54 7.38 -15.38 9.47
C SER A 54 7.58 -13.92 9.09
N GLY A 55 7.42 -13.56 7.81
CA GLY A 55 7.49 -12.17 7.33
C GLY A 55 6.42 -11.28 7.97
N PHE A 56 5.18 -11.76 7.99
CA PHE A 56 4.05 -11.04 8.57
C PHE A 56 4.26 -10.77 10.06
N VAL A 57 4.56 -11.80 10.85
CA VAL A 57 4.76 -11.66 12.30
C VAL A 57 5.99 -10.80 12.61
N ALA A 58 7.11 -11.02 11.92
CA ALA A 58 8.36 -10.33 12.21
C ALA A 58 8.36 -8.85 11.79
N LEU A 59 7.66 -8.47 10.71
CA LEU A 59 7.82 -7.15 10.09
C LEU A 59 6.54 -6.32 10.01
N ILE A 60 5.37 -6.94 9.82
CA ILE A 60 4.12 -6.23 9.49
C ILE A 60 3.18 -6.15 10.68
N PHE A 61 3.01 -7.26 11.41
CA PHE A 61 1.99 -7.43 12.43
C PHE A 61 2.09 -6.37 13.53
N TRP A 62 3.26 -6.20 14.13
CA TRP A 62 3.46 -5.29 15.26
C TRP A 62 3.23 -3.84 14.89
N ARG A 63 3.85 -3.39 13.80
CA ARG A 63 3.72 -2.00 13.33
C ARG A 63 2.27 -1.70 12.95
N THR A 64 1.65 -2.57 12.16
CA THR A 64 0.28 -2.34 11.68
C THR A 64 -0.72 -2.34 12.83
N SER A 65 -0.60 -3.29 13.76
CA SER A 65 -1.47 -3.36 14.95
C SER A 65 -1.28 -2.12 15.83
N GLY A 66 -0.04 -1.69 16.06
CA GLY A 66 0.26 -0.47 16.80
C GLY A 66 -0.35 0.77 16.14
N LEU A 67 -0.19 0.92 14.82
CA LEU A 67 -0.78 2.05 14.08
C LEU A 67 -2.30 2.01 14.03
N MET A 68 -2.91 0.82 14.03
CA MET A 68 -4.36 0.68 14.14
C MET A 68 -4.87 1.14 15.52
N LEU A 69 -4.15 0.82 16.60
CA LEU A 69 -4.45 1.34 17.94
C LEU A 69 -4.34 2.86 18.00
N TRP A 70 -3.29 3.43 17.41
CA TRP A 70 -3.15 4.89 17.26
C TRP A 70 -4.31 5.49 16.44
N GLY A 71 -4.70 4.86 15.33
CA GLY A 71 -5.85 5.27 14.53
C GLY A 71 -7.15 5.28 15.33
N MET A 72 -7.40 4.24 16.13
CA MET A 72 -8.56 4.18 17.03
C MET A 72 -8.53 5.28 18.10
N ALA A 73 -7.37 5.58 18.67
CA ALA A 73 -7.22 6.69 19.62
C ALA A 73 -7.51 8.04 18.94
N LEU A 74 -6.93 8.30 17.76
CA LEU A 74 -7.17 9.51 16.99
C LEU A 74 -8.64 9.65 16.57
N PHE A 75 -9.32 8.55 16.25
CA PHE A 75 -10.76 8.55 16.01
C PHE A 75 -11.55 8.94 17.26
N LYS A 76 -11.28 8.29 18.40
CA LYS A 76 -11.94 8.60 19.68
C LYS A 76 -11.66 10.02 20.19
N TRP A 77 -10.50 10.60 19.84
CA TRP A 77 -10.17 12.00 20.14
C TRP A 77 -10.77 12.99 19.14
N GLY A 78 -11.62 12.54 18.21
CA GLY A 78 -12.29 13.39 17.23
C GLY A 78 -11.38 13.92 16.12
N VAL A 79 -10.13 13.44 16.03
CA VAL A 79 -9.18 13.87 15.00
C VAL A 79 -9.61 13.35 13.63
N LEU A 80 -9.92 12.06 13.53
CA LEU A 80 -10.34 11.44 12.26
C LEU A 80 -11.82 11.69 11.93
N SER A 81 -12.62 12.10 12.91
CA SER A 81 -14.03 12.49 12.74
C SER A 81 -14.21 13.96 12.36
N ASN A 82 -13.10 14.69 12.14
CA ASN A 82 -13.12 16.11 11.79
C ASN A 82 -13.80 16.99 12.86
N GLU A 83 -13.56 16.71 14.15
CA GLU A 83 -14.15 17.47 15.27
C GLU A 83 -13.18 18.53 15.85
N ARG A 84 -11.88 18.45 15.56
CA ARG A 84 -10.89 19.42 16.04
C ARG A 84 -10.96 20.75 15.29
N SER A 85 -10.24 21.77 15.75
CA SER A 85 -10.23 23.07 15.06
C SER A 85 -9.46 23.04 13.73
N ALA A 86 -9.80 23.92 12.79
CA ALA A 86 -9.02 24.06 11.54
C ALA A 86 -7.56 24.48 11.81
N GLN A 87 -7.29 25.20 12.91
CA GLN A 87 -5.92 25.53 13.31
C GLN A 87 -5.15 24.27 13.75
N PHE A 88 -5.79 23.36 14.46
CA PHE A 88 -5.18 22.06 14.82
C PHE A 88 -4.74 21.31 13.57
N TYR A 89 -5.61 21.15 12.57
CA TYR A 89 -5.25 20.45 11.33
C TYR A 89 -4.20 21.18 10.49
N ARG A 90 -4.21 22.52 10.47
CA ARG A 90 -3.13 23.29 9.80
C ARG A 90 -1.78 23.09 10.47
N ARG A 91 -1.73 23.05 11.82
CA ARG A 91 -0.51 22.73 12.57
C ARG A 91 -0.06 21.30 12.33
N LEU A 92 -1.00 20.35 12.29
CA LEU A 92 -0.70 18.95 12.00
C LEU A 92 -0.16 18.77 10.57
N LEU A 93 -0.77 19.45 9.59
CA LEU A 93 -0.30 19.51 8.21
C LEU A 93 1.12 20.09 8.13
N ALA A 94 1.33 21.29 8.67
CA ALA A 94 2.63 21.95 8.62
C ALA A 94 3.70 21.15 9.37
N GLY A 95 3.42 20.72 10.61
CA GLY A 95 4.36 19.94 11.42
C GLY A 95 4.70 18.59 10.79
N GLY A 96 3.71 17.90 10.22
CA GLY A 96 3.92 16.64 9.53
C GLY A 96 4.74 16.79 8.23
N LEU A 97 4.53 17.86 7.47
CA LEU A 97 5.33 18.14 6.27
C LEU A 97 6.75 18.57 6.64
N LEU A 98 6.89 19.53 7.56
CA LEU A 98 8.19 20.08 7.97
C LEU A 98 9.02 19.10 8.79
N GLY A 99 8.40 18.12 9.45
CA GLY A 99 9.13 17.05 10.14
C GLY A 99 9.33 15.82 9.25
N GLY A 100 8.25 15.35 8.61
CA GLY A 100 8.26 14.09 7.86
C GLY A 100 9.07 14.15 6.57
N ILE A 101 8.90 15.19 5.75
CA ILE A 101 9.61 15.30 4.46
C ILE A 101 11.11 15.44 4.70
N PRO A 102 11.62 16.38 5.53
CA PRO A 102 13.06 16.48 5.76
C PRO A 102 13.66 15.22 6.34
N LEU A 103 12.98 14.52 7.25
CA LEU A 103 13.49 13.26 7.80
C LEU A 103 13.59 12.17 6.72
N ILE A 104 12.59 12.05 5.84
CA ILE A 104 12.64 11.12 4.70
C ILE A 104 13.76 11.50 3.73
N LEU A 105 13.88 12.78 3.37
CA LEU A 105 14.92 13.27 2.47
C LEU A 105 16.32 13.11 3.05
N ALA A 106 16.50 13.28 4.36
CA ALA A 106 17.75 12.97 5.04
C ALA A 106 18.09 11.47 4.94
N GLY A 107 17.09 10.59 5.01
CA GLY A 107 17.26 9.16 4.76
C GLY A 107 17.67 8.84 3.33
N VAL A 108 17.06 9.51 2.34
CA VAL A 108 17.46 9.37 0.93
C VAL A 108 18.90 9.84 0.74
N TRP A 109 19.24 11.03 1.23
CA TRP A 109 20.60 11.55 1.19
C TRP A 109 21.60 10.60 1.86
N TYR A 110 21.25 10.06 3.03
CA TYR A 110 22.09 9.07 3.72
C TYR A 110 22.29 7.81 2.86
N ASN A 111 21.24 7.28 2.24
CA ASN A 111 21.32 6.10 1.39
C ASN A 111 22.19 6.33 0.15
N GLU A 112 22.06 7.50 -0.49
CA GLU A 112 22.93 7.91 -1.61
C GLU A 112 24.39 8.03 -1.14
N ALA A 113 24.64 8.65 0.01
CA ALA A 113 25.99 8.84 0.55
C ALA A 113 26.70 7.52 0.93
N ILE A 114 25.96 6.41 1.07
CA ILE A 114 26.51 5.07 1.32
C ILE A 114 26.36 4.15 0.11
N ASP A 115 26.14 4.71 -1.09
CA ASP A 115 25.96 4.02 -2.37
C ASP A 115 24.92 2.89 -2.29
N TRP A 116 23.83 3.12 -1.57
CA TRP A 116 22.78 2.12 -1.33
C TRP A 116 23.31 0.78 -0.80
N SER A 117 24.40 0.77 -0.02
CA SER A 117 24.92 -0.45 0.60
C SER A 117 23.87 -1.14 1.50
N VAL A 118 24.06 -2.42 1.84
CA VAL A 118 23.13 -3.22 2.67
C VAL A 118 22.77 -2.56 4.03
N ARG A 119 23.59 -1.62 4.52
CA ARG A 119 23.27 -0.81 5.71
C ARG A 119 22.02 0.05 5.53
N ALA A 120 21.69 0.45 4.30
CA ALA A 120 20.47 1.17 3.96
C ALA A 120 19.20 0.37 4.35
N LEU A 121 19.24 -0.96 4.25
CA LEU A 121 18.13 -1.84 4.65
C LEU A 121 17.78 -1.66 6.13
N PHE A 122 18.77 -1.49 6.99
CA PHE A 122 18.59 -1.40 8.44
C PHE A 122 18.50 0.03 8.93
N PHE A 123 19.54 0.83 8.72
CA PHE A 123 19.64 2.21 9.23
C PHE A 123 18.93 3.20 8.32
N GLY A 124 19.14 3.08 7.00
CA GLY A 124 18.50 3.96 6.01
C GLY A 124 16.98 3.91 6.05
N SER A 125 16.41 2.72 6.28
CA SER A 125 14.97 2.52 6.37
C SER A 125 14.33 3.19 7.59
N GLN A 126 15.08 3.45 8.68
CA GLN A 126 14.54 4.07 9.90
C GLN A 126 14.04 5.49 9.65
N PHE A 127 14.73 6.24 8.81
CA PHE A 127 14.35 7.60 8.44
C PHE A 127 12.95 7.63 7.82
N ASN A 128 12.68 6.73 6.85
CA ASN A 128 11.35 6.60 6.27
C ASN A 128 10.35 6.01 7.28
N TYR A 129 10.76 5.03 8.09
CA TYR A 129 9.91 4.42 9.10
C TYR A 129 9.28 5.47 10.02
N TRP A 130 10.09 6.35 10.61
CA TRP A 130 9.62 7.41 11.51
C TRP A 130 9.03 8.61 10.74
N GLY A 131 9.68 9.03 9.65
CA GLY A 131 9.22 10.16 8.83
C GLY A 131 7.83 9.94 8.24
N SER A 132 7.50 8.70 7.85
CA SER A 132 6.19 8.34 7.35
C SER A 132 5.06 8.54 8.37
N LEU A 133 5.34 8.43 9.68
CA LEU A 133 4.33 8.66 10.73
C LEU A 133 3.99 10.15 10.85
N LEU A 134 5.02 11.01 10.77
CA LEU A 134 4.83 12.46 10.74
C LEU A 134 4.09 12.88 9.46
N LEU A 135 4.49 12.32 8.31
CA LEU A 135 3.86 12.60 7.03
C LEU A 135 2.40 12.08 6.99
N ALA A 136 2.09 10.95 7.63
CA ALA A 136 0.72 10.48 7.80
C ALA A 136 -0.12 11.49 8.59
N GLY A 137 0.45 12.11 9.63
CA GLY A 137 -0.16 13.24 10.33
C GLY A 137 -0.49 14.38 9.36
N ALA A 138 0.45 14.73 8.47
CA ALA A 138 0.20 15.73 7.45
C ALA A 138 -0.93 15.36 6.50
N TYR A 139 -1.00 14.10 6.04
CA TYR A 139 -2.10 13.62 5.22
C TYR A 139 -3.44 13.70 5.96
N ILE A 140 -3.50 13.33 7.24
CA ILE A 140 -4.71 13.50 8.06
C ILE A 140 -5.11 14.99 8.11
N GLY A 141 -4.17 15.88 8.42
CA GLY A 141 -4.40 17.33 8.45
C GLY A 141 -4.95 17.87 7.13
N GLY A 142 -4.31 17.51 6.01
CA GLY A 142 -4.69 17.92 4.67
C GLY A 142 -6.07 17.39 4.27
N VAL A 143 -6.33 16.09 4.46
CA VAL A 143 -7.62 15.47 4.14
C VAL A 143 -8.74 16.06 4.98
N MET A 144 -8.53 16.29 6.28
CA MET A 144 -9.55 16.88 7.16
C MET A 144 -9.89 18.32 6.74
N LEU A 145 -8.88 19.14 6.43
CA LEU A 145 -9.09 20.49 5.89
C LEU A 145 -9.80 20.47 4.53
N PHE A 146 -9.41 19.54 3.66
CA PHE A 146 -10.05 19.35 2.35
C PHE A 146 -11.53 18.97 2.51
N CYS A 147 -11.84 18.01 3.38
CA CYS A 147 -13.21 17.61 3.68
C CYS A 147 -14.02 18.73 4.36
N ARG A 148 -13.42 19.59 5.18
CA ARG A 148 -14.13 20.79 5.71
C ARG A 148 -14.52 21.76 4.60
N ARG A 149 -13.63 21.97 3.64
CA ARG A 149 -13.83 22.97 2.59
C ARG A 149 -14.71 22.49 1.45
N PHE A 150 -14.64 21.19 1.12
CA PHE A 150 -15.26 20.59 -0.05
C PHE A 150 -16.16 19.39 0.26
N GLY A 151 -16.51 19.20 1.54
CA GLY A 151 -17.40 18.12 1.98
C GLY A 151 -18.72 18.13 1.21
N GLY A 152 -19.11 16.96 0.70
CA GLY A 152 -20.30 16.81 -0.15
C GLY A 152 -20.10 17.23 -1.61
N GLY A 153 -18.92 17.75 -1.98
CA GLY A 153 -18.56 18.06 -3.36
C GLY A 153 -18.26 16.80 -4.18
N PHE A 154 -18.26 16.94 -5.51
CA PHE A 154 -18.04 15.84 -6.47
C PHE A 154 -16.79 14.99 -6.15
N VAL A 155 -15.65 15.64 -5.86
CA VAL A 155 -14.39 14.94 -5.55
C VAL A 155 -14.52 14.13 -4.27
N THR A 156 -15.04 14.72 -3.19
CA THR A 156 -15.24 13.99 -1.92
C THR A 156 -16.25 12.86 -2.06
N GLY A 157 -17.29 13.03 -2.89
CA GLY A 157 -18.26 11.99 -3.21
C GLY A 157 -17.64 10.83 -3.99
N ALA A 158 -16.80 11.13 -4.99
CA ALA A 158 -16.08 10.12 -5.76
C ALA A 158 -15.09 9.32 -4.89
N LEU A 159 -14.31 10.01 -4.04
CA LEU A 159 -13.40 9.36 -3.11
C LEU A 159 -14.16 8.52 -2.05
N SER A 160 -15.31 9.01 -1.57
CA SER A 160 -16.19 8.25 -0.68
C SER A 160 -16.71 6.99 -1.37
N ALA A 161 -17.07 7.07 -2.66
CA ALA A 161 -17.51 5.93 -3.44
C ALA A 161 -16.40 4.86 -3.54
N VAL A 162 -15.17 5.27 -3.86
CA VAL A 162 -14.00 4.37 -3.86
C VAL A 162 -13.78 3.72 -2.49
N GLY A 163 -13.86 4.50 -1.41
CA GLY A 163 -13.71 3.98 -0.04
C GLY A 163 -14.77 2.94 0.34
N ARG A 164 -16.02 3.11 -0.12
CA ARG A 164 -17.12 2.16 0.10
C ARG A 164 -17.02 0.87 -0.73
N THR A 165 -16.16 0.87 -1.76
CA THR A 165 -15.88 -0.31 -2.61
C THR A 165 -14.40 -0.70 -2.55
N ALA A 166 -13.70 -0.43 -1.44
CA ALA A 166 -12.26 -0.58 -1.33
C ALA A 166 -11.78 -2.04 -1.49
N PHE A 167 -12.48 -3.03 -0.94
CA PHE A 167 -12.14 -4.44 -1.07
C PHE A 167 -12.37 -4.94 -2.50
N SER A 168 -13.51 -4.57 -3.11
CA SER A 168 -13.77 -4.87 -4.51
C SER A 168 -12.72 -4.25 -5.43
N ASN A 169 -12.36 -2.98 -5.21
CA ASN A 169 -11.33 -2.29 -5.98
C ASN A 169 -9.95 -2.91 -5.77
N TYR A 170 -9.60 -3.36 -4.57
CA TYR A 170 -8.32 -4.03 -4.32
C TYR A 170 -8.17 -5.31 -5.14
N ILE A 171 -9.22 -6.16 -5.17
CA ILE A 171 -9.21 -7.39 -5.97
C ILE A 171 -9.24 -7.08 -7.47
N LEU A 172 -10.08 -6.13 -7.90
CA LEU A 172 -10.12 -5.70 -9.30
C LEU A 172 -8.78 -5.13 -9.77
N GLN A 173 -8.14 -4.28 -8.96
CA GLN A 173 -6.80 -3.74 -9.23
C GLN A 173 -5.80 -4.87 -9.42
N THR A 174 -5.85 -5.87 -8.55
CA THR A 174 -4.96 -7.04 -8.62
C THR A 174 -5.18 -7.77 -9.94
N VAL A 175 -6.43 -8.14 -10.27
CA VAL A 175 -6.75 -8.83 -11.53
C VAL A 175 -6.29 -8.03 -12.75
N ILE A 176 -6.55 -6.72 -12.79
CA ILE A 176 -6.13 -5.86 -13.91
C ILE A 176 -4.60 -5.82 -14.00
N ALA A 177 -3.91 -5.54 -12.90
CA ALA A 177 -2.46 -5.41 -12.88
C ALA A 177 -1.77 -6.73 -13.23
N THR A 178 -2.23 -7.88 -12.70
CA THR A 178 -1.67 -9.18 -13.05
C THR A 178 -1.94 -9.55 -14.50
N THR A 179 -3.11 -9.20 -15.03
CA THR A 179 -3.42 -9.42 -16.46
C THR A 179 -2.54 -8.54 -17.36
N ILE A 180 -2.25 -7.30 -16.97
CA ILE A 180 -1.37 -6.42 -17.76
C ILE A 180 0.09 -6.89 -17.69
N PHE A 181 0.58 -7.25 -16.51
CA PHE A 181 2.02 -7.47 -16.33
C PHE A 181 2.45 -8.92 -16.47
N TYR A 182 1.64 -9.90 -16.08
CA TYR A 182 2.08 -11.29 -16.06
C TYR A 182 1.78 -12.06 -17.34
N GLY A 183 2.48 -13.18 -17.51
CA GLY A 183 2.44 -14.02 -18.71
C GLY A 183 1.10 -14.66 -19.05
N HIS A 184 0.16 -14.71 -18.11
CA HIS A 184 -1.21 -15.16 -18.40
C HIS A 184 -2.07 -14.09 -19.10
N GLY A 185 -1.58 -12.86 -19.24
CA GLY A 185 -2.22 -11.79 -20.00
C GLY A 185 -1.24 -11.14 -20.98
N LEU A 186 -0.91 -9.86 -20.81
CA LEU A 186 -0.08 -9.10 -21.76
C LEU A 186 1.44 -9.27 -21.55
N GLY A 187 1.88 -9.85 -20.43
CA GLY A 187 3.30 -10.20 -20.21
C GLY A 187 4.27 -9.01 -20.13
N LEU A 188 3.80 -7.82 -19.72
CA LEU A 188 4.60 -6.59 -19.68
C LEU A 188 5.59 -6.49 -18.50
N PHE A 189 5.72 -7.53 -17.67
CA PHE A 189 6.64 -7.54 -16.53
C PHE A 189 8.08 -7.25 -16.99
N GLY A 190 8.74 -6.24 -16.40
CA GLY A 190 10.07 -5.80 -16.80
C GLY A 190 10.18 -5.22 -18.21
N ARG A 191 9.07 -4.80 -18.85
CA ARG A 191 9.07 -4.17 -20.19
C ARG A 191 8.65 -2.71 -20.20
N VAL A 192 8.12 -2.20 -19.09
CA VAL A 192 7.67 -0.80 -18.97
C VAL A 192 8.63 0.00 -18.10
N SER A 193 8.88 1.23 -18.50
CA SER A 193 9.58 2.21 -17.69
C SER A 193 8.74 2.62 -16.47
N ARG A 194 9.36 3.29 -15.49
CA ARG A 194 8.67 3.79 -14.30
C ARG A 194 7.58 4.82 -14.63
N VAL A 195 7.81 5.64 -15.65
CA VAL A 195 6.85 6.68 -16.09
C VAL A 195 5.63 6.04 -16.76
N GLU A 196 5.85 5.05 -17.65
CA GLU A 196 4.75 4.29 -18.26
C GLU A 196 3.95 3.52 -17.20
N GLN A 197 4.63 2.92 -16.21
CA GLN A 197 3.97 2.25 -15.09
C GLN A 197 3.09 3.23 -14.28
N ALA A 198 3.53 4.46 -14.04
CA ALA A 198 2.72 5.49 -13.40
C ALA A 198 1.47 5.84 -14.24
N GLY A 199 1.61 5.89 -15.58
CA GLY A 199 0.47 6.05 -16.49
C GLY A 199 -0.56 4.92 -16.36
N VAL A 200 -0.09 3.66 -16.27
CA VAL A 200 -0.97 2.50 -16.03
C VAL A 200 -1.71 2.65 -14.69
N VAL A 201 -1.03 3.06 -13.62
CA VAL A 201 -1.67 3.28 -12.30
C VAL A 201 -2.79 4.32 -12.41
N VAL A 202 -2.53 5.46 -13.05
CA VAL A 202 -3.53 6.51 -13.24
C VAL A 202 -4.72 5.99 -14.07
N ALA A 203 -4.47 5.23 -15.13
CA ALA A 203 -5.54 4.64 -15.94
C ALA A 203 -6.43 3.70 -15.11
N ILE A 204 -5.84 2.82 -14.28
CA ILE A 204 -6.62 1.94 -13.42
C ILE A 204 -7.42 2.74 -12.40
N TRP A 205 -6.84 3.78 -11.78
CA TRP A 205 -7.57 4.63 -10.84
C TRP A 205 -8.77 5.33 -11.48
N VAL A 206 -8.63 5.87 -12.70
CA VAL A 206 -9.74 6.49 -13.43
C VAL A 206 -10.87 5.48 -13.63
N VAL A 207 -10.54 4.28 -14.11
CA VAL A 207 -11.54 3.20 -14.31
C VAL A 207 -12.22 2.85 -12.99
N GLN A 208 -11.46 2.65 -11.92
CA GLN A 208 -12.02 2.28 -10.62
C GLN A 208 -12.89 3.37 -10.01
N ILE A 209 -12.48 4.65 -10.10
CA ILE A 209 -13.29 5.77 -9.62
C ILE A 209 -14.63 5.82 -10.36
N VAL A 210 -14.61 5.71 -11.69
CA VAL A 210 -15.82 5.72 -12.51
C VAL A 210 -16.72 4.54 -12.16
N LEU A 211 -16.17 3.33 -12.10
CA LEU A 211 -16.92 2.13 -11.74
C LEU A 211 -17.52 2.23 -10.33
N SER A 212 -16.76 2.67 -9.33
CA SER A 212 -17.24 2.87 -7.97
C SER A 212 -18.40 3.86 -7.90
N VAL A 213 -18.27 5.01 -8.57
CA VAL A 213 -19.31 6.04 -8.59
C VAL A 213 -20.57 5.55 -9.28
N LEU A 214 -20.46 4.91 -10.44
CA LEU A 214 -21.61 4.39 -11.19
C LEU A 214 -22.28 3.22 -10.45
N TRP A 215 -21.49 2.31 -9.89
CA TRP A 215 -21.99 1.15 -9.15
C TRP A 215 -22.84 1.56 -7.95
N LEU A 216 -22.36 2.52 -7.16
CA LEU A 216 -23.07 2.95 -5.96
C LEU A 216 -24.32 3.81 -6.21
N ARG A 217 -24.63 4.13 -7.48
CA ARG A 217 -25.94 4.69 -7.85
C ARG A 217 -27.05 3.63 -7.75
N TYR A 218 -26.70 2.36 -7.94
CA TYR A 218 -27.65 1.25 -7.98
C TYR A 218 -27.54 0.32 -6.76
N PHE A 219 -26.35 0.27 -6.13
CA PHE A 219 -26.04 -0.69 -5.07
C PHE A 219 -25.47 -0.03 -3.80
N ARG A 220 -25.67 -0.67 -2.65
CA ARG A 220 -25.28 -0.15 -1.33
C ARG A 220 -23.83 -0.42 -0.97
N PHE A 221 -23.26 -1.49 -1.51
CA PHE A 221 -21.91 -1.97 -1.22
C PHE A 221 -21.25 -2.40 -2.52
N GLY A 222 -19.91 -2.46 -2.55
CA GLY A 222 -19.24 -3.20 -3.61
C GLY A 222 -19.55 -4.71 -3.51
N PRO A 223 -19.39 -5.47 -4.61
CA PRO A 223 -19.74 -6.89 -4.65
C PRO A 223 -19.07 -7.72 -3.55
N LEU A 224 -17.77 -7.52 -3.34
CA LEU A 224 -17.00 -8.28 -2.35
C LEU A 224 -17.27 -7.80 -0.93
N GLU A 225 -17.55 -6.52 -0.73
CA GLU A 225 -17.99 -5.98 0.56
C GLU A 225 -19.33 -6.57 0.97
N TRP A 226 -20.27 -6.69 0.02
CA TRP A 226 -21.56 -7.33 0.25
C TRP A 226 -21.38 -8.80 0.63
N LEU A 227 -20.60 -9.55 -0.15
CA LEU A 227 -20.31 -10.96 0.12
C LEU A 227 -19.67 -11.13 1.50
N TRP A 228 -18.65 -10.32 1.80
CA TRP A 228 -17.95 -10.36 3.08
C TRP A 228 -18.90 -10.12 4.27
N ARG A 229 -19.77 -9.11 4.18
CA ARG A 229 -20.76 -8.82 5.23
C ARG A 229 -21.79 -9.94 5.38
N THR A 230 -22.29 -10.48 4.27
CA THR A 230 -23.25 -11.59 4.31
C THR A 230 -22.66 -12.84 4.96
N VAL A 231 -21.41 -13.18 4.64
CA VAL A 231 -20.73 -14.30 5.29
C VAL A 231 -20.45 -14.01 6.76
N THR A 232 -19.98 -12.79 7.09
CA THR A 232 -19.62 -12.42 8.47
C THR A 232 -20.82 -12.42 9.42
N TYR A 233 -21.96 -11.90 8.97
CA TYR A 233 -23.17 -11.81 9.80
C TYR A 233 -24.10 -13.02 9.66
N GLY A 234 -23.83 -13.93 8.72
CA GLY A 234 -24.69 -15.09 8.44
C GLY A 234 -26.04 -14.75 7.80
N GLU A 235 -26.26 -13.49 7.41
CA GLU A 235 -27.52 -13.00 6.87
C GLU A 235 -27.32 -12.27 5.54
N ARG A 236 -28.21 -12.52 4.58
CA ARG A 236 -28.17 -11.87 3.27
C ARG A 236 -28.44 -10.38 3.42
N GLN A 237 -27.43 -9.55 3.12
CA GLN A 237 -27.54 -8.11 3.24
C GLN A 237 -28.34 -7.55 2.05
N PRO A 238 -29.13 -6.47 2.22
CA PRO A 238 -29.79 -5.81 1.10
C PRO A 238 -28.74 -5.14 0.20
N LEU A 239 -28.64 -5.60 -1.05
CA LEU A 239 -27.64 -5.12 -2.00
C LEU A 239 -28.09 -3.85 -2.76
N ARG A 240 -29.40 -3.73 -3.02
CA ARG A 240 -30.01 -2.55 -3.66
C ARG A 240 -30.66 -1.65 -2.61
N ASN A 241 -30.79 -0.37 -2.96
CA ASN A 241 -31.59 0.58 -2.19
C ASN A 241 -33.06 0.26 -2.29
#